data_AF-A0A959L6P2-F1
#
_entry.id   AF-A0A959L6P2-F1
#
_cell.length_a   1.000
_cell.length_b   1.000
_cell.length_c   1.000
_cell.angle_alpha   90.00
_cell.angle_beta   90.00
_cell.angle_gamma   90.00
#
_symmetry.space_group_name_H-M   'P 1'
#
loop_
_entity.id
_entity.type
_entity.pdbx_description
1 polymer ?
#
loop_
_entity_poly.entity_id
_entity_poly.type
_entity_poly.pdbx_seq_one_letter_code
_entity_poly.pdbx_strand_id
1 'polypeptide(L)'
;MKTLNIRQIRYWAFINLLLLTMELANAQCDPTCFETANIAFGSGAGNPTNATGIGVTSVGSAAGTANTSGILNVFFGANSGLSNSTGSNNSFLGADAGQHITTGSANICFGKSAGPTMDSSSVSNRLYIDIEETNAPLIYGEFDNDFVRINGTFEVTAGLTNPSSVYLKERFSPVDLT
;
A
#
# COMPACT_ATOMS: atom_id res chain seq x y z
N MET A 1 -11.53 -52.71 -33.79
CA MET A 1 -11.18 -51.28 -33.63
C MET A 1 -11.89 -50.50 -34.72
N LYS A 2 -12.83 -49.61 -34.39
CA LYS A 2 -13.49 -48.77 -35.40
C LYS A 2 -12.58 -47.59 -35.72
N THR A 3 -12.10 -47.51 -36.96
CA THR A 3 -11.31 -46.40 -37.48
C THR A 3 -12.22 -45.17 -37.64
N LEU A 4 -11.93 -44.09 -36.92
CA LEU A 4 -12.67 -42.83 -37.04
C LEU A 4 -12.33 -42.15 -38.37
N ASN A 5 -13.35 -41.69 -39.09
CA ASN A 5 -13.14 -40.97 -40.34
C ASN A 5 -12.65 -39.53 -40.10
N ILE A 6 -12.06 -38.90 -41.12
CA ILE A 6 -11.41 -37.58 -40.97
C ILE A 6 -12.38 -36.46 -40.56
N ARG A 7 -13.68 -36.61 -40.85
CA ARG A 7 -14.72 -35.69 -40.37
C ARG A 7 -14.94 -35.82 -38.88
N GLN A 8 -14.97 -37.05 -38.36
CA GLN A 8 -15.06 -37.32 -36.92
C GLN A 8 -13.83 -36.77 -36.19
N ILE A 9 -12.61 -37.03 -36.68
CA ILE A 9 -11.37 -36.52 -36.07
C ILE A 9 -11.36 -34.98 -36.00
N ARG A 10 -11.75 -34.31 -37.10
CA ARG A 10 -11.87 -32.85 -37.12
C ARG A 10 -12.91 -32.32 -36.13
N TYR A 11 -14.04 -33.02 -36.00
CA TYR A 11 -15.10 -32.66 -35.06
C TYR A 11 -14.64 -32.79 -33.60
N TRP A 12 -13.94 -33.87 -33.28
CA TRP A 12 -13.33 -34.09 -31.96
C TRP A 12 -12.22 -33.08 -31.64
N ALA A 13 -11.40 -32.71 -32.62
CA ALA A 13 -10.39 -31.66 -32.46
C ALA A 13 -11.03 -30.28 -32.25
N PHE A 14 -12.12 -29.98 -32.95
CA PHE A 14 -12.85 -28.71 -32.79
C PHE A 14 -13.53 -28.61 -31.43
N ILE A 15 -14.13 -29.70 -30.95
CA ILE A 15 -14.73 -29.76 -29.60
C ILE A 15 -13.67 -29.60 -28.51
N ASN A 16 -12.53 -30.28 -28.62
CA ASN A 16 -11.44 -30.14 -27.63
C ASN A 16 -10.81 -28.74 -27.67
N LEU A 17 -10.65 -28.15 -28.86
CA LEU A 17 -10.14 -26.78 -28.99
C LEU A 17 -11.13 -25.76 -28.41
N LEU A 18 -12.43 -25.95 -28.64
CA LEU A 18 -13.49 -25.12 -28.07
C LEU A 18 -13.53 -25.24 -26.54
N LEU A 19 -13.45 -26.46 -26.00
CA LEU A 19 -13.37 -26.71 -24.55
C LEU A 19 -12.11 -26.08 -23.93
N LEU A 20 -10.96 -26.19 -24.59
CA LEU A 20 -9.70 -25.59 -24.14
C LEU A 20 -9.77 -24.05 -24.16
N THR A 21 -10.42 -23.45 -25.17
CA THR A 21 -10.65 -22.00 -25.21
C THR A 21 -11.66 -21.53 -24.19
N MET A 22 -12.63 -22.37 -23.79
CA MET A 22 -13.57 -22.08 -22.71
C MET A 22 -12.89 -22.18 -21.33
N GLU A 23 -11.94 -23.09 -21.16
CA GLU A 23 -11.16 -23.26 -19.93
C GLU A 23 -10.15 -22.11 -19.74
N LEU A 24 -9.58 -21.58 -20.84
CA LEU A 24 -8.78 -20.35 -20.84
C LEU A 24 -9.62 -19.08 -20.67
N ALA A 25 -10.87 -19.06 -21.15
CA ALA A 25 -11.80 -17.95 -20.92
C ALA A 25 -12.34 -17.91 -19.47
N ASN A 26 -12.36 -19.05 -18.77
CA ASN A 26 -12.73 -19.15 -17.36
C ASN A 26 -11.57 -18.82 -16.38
N ALA A 27 -10.37 -18.53 -16.89
CA ALA A 27 -9.24 -18.19 -16.05
C ALA A 27 -9.29 -16.76 -15.49
N GLN A 28 -10.23 -15.90 -15.90
CA GLN A 28 -10.43 -14.58 -15.27
C GLN A 28 -11.91 -14.17 -15.24
N CYS A 29 -12.39 -13.83 -14.04
CA CYS A 29 -13.67 -13.21 -13.68
C CYS A 29 -14.79 -14.18 -13.25
N ASP A 30 -14.87 -14.42 -11.94
CA ASP A 30 -16.09 -14.89 -11.25
C ASP A 30 -17.21 -13.86 -11.45
N PRO A 31 -18.46 -14.25 -11.76
CA PRO A 31 -19.61 -13.34 -11.89
C PRO A 31 -19.95 -12.51 -10.64
N THR A 32 -19.25 -12.67 -9.51
CA THR A 32 -19.31 -11.73 -8.37
C THR A 32 -18.31 -10.56 -8.47
N CYS A 33 -17.48 -10.48 -9.52
CA CYS A 33 -16.62 -9.33 -9.79
C CYS A 33 -17.44 -8.12 -10.29
N PHE A 34 -18.22 -7.52 -9.38
CA PHE A 34 -18.65 -6.13 -9.50
C PHE A 34 -17.42 -5.22 -9.46
N GLU A 35 -17.16 -4.43 -10.52
CA GLU A 35 -16.33 -3.21 -10.67
C GLU A 35 -15.26 -2.85 -9.60
N THR A 36 -14.56 -3.83 -9.03
CA THR A 36 -13.56 -3.61 -7.97
C THR A 36 -12.19 -3.93 -8.55
N ALA A 37 -11.56 -2.92 -9.17
CA ALA A 37 -10.22 -3.05 -9.72
C ALA A 37 -9.19 -3.16 -8.57
N ASN A 38 -9.13 -4.33 -7.94
CA ASN A 38 -8.12 -4.68 -6.96
C ASN A 38 -7.03 -5.49 -7.67
N ILE A 39 -5.78 -5.17 -7.41
CA ILE A 39 -4.63 -5.91 -7.95
C ILE A 39 -4.06 -6.76 -6.81
N ALA A 40 -4.30 -8.07 -6.82
CA ALA A 40 -3.82 -8.99 -5.78
C ALA A 40 -2.83 -10.02 -6.34
N PHE A 41 -1.58 -10.02 -5.86
CA PHE A 41 -0.55 -10.95 -6.27
C PHE A 41 0.21 -11.49 -5.04
N GLY A 42 0.13 -12.80 -4.78
CA GLY A 42 0.80 -13.45 -3.65
C GLY A 42 -0.14 -14.37 -2.86
N SER A 43 0.41 -15.33 -2.12
CA SER A 43 -0.41 -16.23 -1.29
C SER A 43 -1.13 -15.43 -0.20
N GLY A 44 -2.47 -15.47 -0.19
CA GLY A 44 -3.29 -14.71 0.75
C GLY A 44 -3.38 -13.20 0.48
N ALA A 45 -2.75 -12.66 -0.57
CA ALA A 45 -2.87 -11.23 -0.88
C ALA A 45 -4.34 -10.85 -1.17
N GLY A 46 -4.83 -9.77 -0.56
CA GLY A 46 -6.13 -9.16 -0.91
C GLY A 46 -7.38 -10.00 -0.63
N ASN A 47 -7.46 -10.65 0.55
CA ASN A 47 -8.57 -11.52 0.98
C ASN A 47 -9.98 -11.05 0.48
N PRO A 48 -10.77 -11.93 -0.16
CA PRO A 48 -12.05 -11.59 -0.83
C PRO A 48 -13.20 -11.15 0.09
N THR A 49 -13.00 -10.97 1.40
CA THR A 49 -14.03 -10.42 2.31
C THR A 49 -14.32 -8.94 2.09
N ASN A 50 -13.62 -8.29 1.14
CA ASN A 50 -13.77 -6.89 0.80
C ASN A 50 -15.07 -6.66 -0.02
N ALA A 51 -16.23 -6.85 0.61
CA ALA A 51 -17.55 -6.73 0.01
C ALA A 51 -17.88 -5.31 -0.54
N THR A 52 -17.00 -4.33 -0.29
CA THR A 52 -17.15 -2.93 -0.72
C THR A 52 -15.82 -2.24 -1.11
N GLY A 53 -14.71 -2.98 -1.17
CA GLY A 53 -13.36 -2.40 -1.27
C GLY A 53 -12.96 -2.00 -2.69
N ILE A 54 -13.01 -0.70 -2.99
CA ILE A 54 -12.61 -0.14 -4.29
C ILE A 54 -11.11 0.23 -4.26
N GLY A 55 -10.35 -0.27 -5.24
CA GLY A 55 -9.02 0.26 -5.60
C GLY A 55 -7.86 -0.13 -4.68
N VAL A 56 -7.85 -1.35 -4.14
CA VAL A 56 -6.75 -1.87 -3.32
C VAL A 56 -5.73 -2.61 -4.18
N THR A 57 -4.45 -2.23 -4.08
CA THR A 57 -3.33 -3.01 -4.65
C THR A 57 -2.62 -3.75 -3.53
N SER A 58 -2.51 -5.07 -3.62
CA SER A 58 -1.86 -5.94 -2.63
C SER A 58 -0.89 -6.90 -3.32
N VAL A 59 0.41 -6.70 -3.10
CA VAL A 59 1.46 -7.52 -3.71
C VAL A 59 2.36 -8.06 -2.59
N GLY A 60 2.38 -9.38 -2.39
CA GLY A 60 3.16 -10.05 -1.35
C GLY A 60 2.35 -11.05 -0.55
N SER A 61 3.03 -12.02 0.06
CA SER A 61 2.36 -13.00 0.93
C SER A 61 1.66 -12.31 2.10
N ALA A 62 0.39 -12.63 2.33
CA ALA A 62 -0.45 -12.04 3.38
C ALA A 62 -0.59 -10.50 3.37
N ALA A 63 -0.27 -9.85 2.25
CA ALA A 63 -0.46 -8.39 2.12
C ALA A 63 -1.96 -8.05 2.18
N GLY A 64 -2.33 -7.17 3.12
CA GLY A 64 -3.70 -6.68 3.29
C GLY A 64 -4.75 -7.74 3.64
N THR A 65 -4.37 -8.91 4.19
CA THR A 65 -5.31 -10.01 4.48
C THR A 65 -6.44 -9.67 5.45
N ALA A 66 -6.18 -8.76 6.39
CA ALA A 66 -7.17 -8.35 7.39
C ALA A 66 -8.09 -7.23 6.92
N ASN A 67 -7.91 -6.68 5.71
CA ASN A 67 -8.67 -5.52 5.25
C ASN A 67 -10.11 -5.93 4.93
N THR A 68 -11.06 -5.45 5.75
CA THR A 68 -12.49 -5.78 5.64
C THR A 68 -13.30 -4.71 4.93
N SER A 69 -12.97 -3.43 5.13
CA SER A 69 -13.73 -2.30 4.54
C SER A 69 -12.88 -1.11 4.11
N GLY A 70 -11.56 -1.15 4.32
CA GLY A 70 -10.65 -0.08 3.91
C GLY A 70 -10.50 -0.02 2.37
N ILE A 71 -10.62 1.19 1.82
CA ILE A 71 -10.52 1.46 0.38
C ILE A 71 -9.23 2.18 0.01
N LEU A 72 -8.86 2.12 -1.28
CA LEU A 72 -7.74 2.89 -1.85
C LEU A 72 -6.40 2.68 -1.12
N ASN A 73 -6.12 1.45 -0.71
CA ASN A 73 -4.85 1.11 -0.06
C ASN A 73 -3.87 0.49 -1.06
N VAL A 74 -2.58 0.78 -0.90
CA VAL A 74 -1.49 0.10 -1.61
C VAL A 74 -0.64 -0.63 -0.58
N PHE A 75 -0.55 -1.95 -0.69
CA PHE A 75 0.26 -2.82 0.13
C PHE A 75 1.25 -3.57 -0.76
N PHE A 76 2.54 -3.37 -0.55
CA PHE A 76 3.59 -4.00 -1.35
C PHE A 76 4.68 -4.54 -0.45
N GLY A 77 4.78 -5.87 -0.35
CA GLY A 77 5.69 -6.61 0.52
C GLY A 77 4.95 -7.71 1.29
N ALA A 78 5.68 -8.73 1.75
CA ALA A 78 5.10 -9.74 2.63
C ALA A 78 4.59 -9.09 3.92
N ASN A 79 3.39 -9.46 4.38
CA ASN A 79 2.70 -8.92 5.58
C ASN A 79 2.52 -7.38 5.57
N SER A 80 2.67 -6.72 4.43
CA SER A 80 2.40 -5.29 4.34
C SER A 80 0.92 -5.02 4.66
N GLY A 81 0.66 -4.16 5.64
CA GLY A 81 -0.70 -3.89 6.12
C GLY A 81 -1.43 -5.12 6.70
N LEU A 82 -0.69 -6.10 7.24
CA LEU A 82 -1.24 -7.37 7.73
C LEU A 82 -2.45 -7.20 8.67
N SER A 83 -2.41 -6.22 9.56
CA SER A 83 -3.47 -5.99 10.56
C SER A 83 -4.47 -4.91 10.16
N ASN A 84 -4.33 -4.27 9.00
CA ASN A 84 -5.21 -3.18 8.59
C ASN A 84 -6.59 -3.74 8.28
N SER A 85 -7.59 -3.30 9.04
CA SER A 85 -8.98 -3.78 8.97
C SER A 85 -9.91 -2.80 8.27
N THR A 86 -9.90 -1.53 8.68
CA THR A 86 -10.82 -0.50 8.16
C THR A 86 -10.12 0.76 7.67
N GLY A 87 -8.80 0.85 7.81
CA GLY A 87 -8.01 2.01 7.41
C GLY A 87 -7.99 2.18 5.90
N SER A 88 -8.20 3.40 5.41
CA SER A 88 -8.26 3.73 3.98
C SER A 88 -7.17 4.70 3.55
N ASN A 89 -6.88 4.78 2.25
CA ASN A 89 -5.88 5.69 1.67
C ASN A 89 -4.46 5.51 2.23
N ASN A 90 -4.09 4.29 2.61
CA ASN A 90 -2.75 4.00 3.10
C ASN A 90 -1.83 3.51 1.97
N SER A 91 -0.56 3.87 2.01
CA SER A 91 0.47 3.37 1.09
C SER A 91 1.62 2.75 1.89
N PHE A 92 1.69 1.42 1.90
CA PHE A 92 2.69 0.64 2.62
C PHE A 92 3.57 -0.11 1.63
N LEU A 93 4.87 0.18 1.68
CA LEU A 93 5.86 -0.36 0.75
C LEU A 93 7.06 -0.91 1.53
N GLY A 94 7.18 -2.23 1.59
CA GLY A 94 8.19 -2.98 2.34
C GLY A 94 7.59 -4.24 2.98
N ALA A 95 8.43 -5.23 3.25
CA ALA A 95 8.01 -6.36 4.08
C ALA A 95 7.66 -5.85 5.48
N ASP A 96 6.53 -6.27 6.04
CA ASP A 96 6.00 -5.85 7.35
C ASP A 96 5.71 -4.33 7.47
N ALA A 97 5.73 -3.57 6.36
CA ALA A 97 5.42 -2.15 6.39
C ALA A 97 3.96 -1.90 6.82
N GLY A 98 3.76 -1.04 7.80
CA GLY A 98 2.44 -0.73 8.37
C GLY A 98 1.74 -1.94 9.01
N GLN A 99 2.47 -3.00 9.37
CA GLN A 99 1.91 -4.26 9.90
C GLN A 99 0.97 -4.05 11.08
N HIS A 100 1.26 -3.08 11.95
CA HIS A 100 0.50 -2.82 13.18
C HIS A 100 -0.61 -1.79 13.01
N ILE A 101 -0.75 -1.16 11.84
CA ILE A 101 -1.85 -0.21 11.60
C ILE A 101 -3.13 -1.00 11.40
N THR A 102 -4.13 -0.80 12.28
CA THR A 102 -5.39 -1.55 12.29
C THR A 102 -6.56 -0.75 11.73
N THR A 103 -6.68 0.52 12.07
CA THR A 103 -7.80 1.39 11.64
C THR A 103 -7.35 2.75 11.11
N GLY A 104 -6.04 3.03 11.18
CA GLY A 104 -5.44 4.27 10.73
C GLY A 104 -5.58 4.51 9.22
N SER A 105 -5.83 5.76 8.83
CA SER A 105 -6.02 6.15 7.42
C SER A 105 -5.01 7.22 6.98
N ALA A 106 -4.81 7.35 5.67
CA ALA A 106 -3.91 8.35 5.08
C ALA A 106 -2.47 8.28 5.61
N ASN A 107 -1.96 7.06 5.85
CA ASN A 107 -0.57 6.86 6.27
C ASN A 107 0.31 6.40 5.10
N ILE A 108 1.57 6.80 5.14
CA ILE A 108 2.60 6.32 4.23
C ILE A 108 3.69 5.63 5.07
N CYS A 109 3.95 4.36 4.80
CA CYS A 109 5.03 3.59 5.42
C CYS A 109 5.96 3.05 4.35
N PHE A 110 7.24 3.42 4.39
CA PHE A 110 8.23 3.03 3.40
C PHE A 110 9.45 2.37 4.07
N GLY A 111 9.71 1.13 3.66
CA GLY A 111 10.81 0.26 4.06
C GLY A 111 10.36 -0.91 4.95
N LYS A 112 11.29 -1.84 5.19
CA LYS A 112 11.03 -3.07 5.96
C LYS A 112 10.57 -2.69 7.38
N SER A 113 9.45 -3.21 7.85
CA SER A 113 8.91 -2.96 9.19
C SER A 113 8.67 -1.49 9.53
N ALA A 114 8.66 -0.59 8.54
CA ALA A 114 8.37 0.83 8.74
C ALA A 114 6.92 1.01 9.19
N GLY A 115 6.69 1.87 10.18
CA GLY A 115 5.36 2.15 10.71
C GLY A 115 5.39 2.38 12.23
N PRO A 116 4.22 2.59 12.84
CA PRO A 116 4.12 2.66 14.29
C PRO A 116 4.43 1.31 14.93
N THR A 117 4.95 1.35 16.16
CA THR A 117 5.01 0.14 17.01
C THR A 117 3.58 -0.23 17.47
N MET A 118 3.42 -1.37 18.13
CA MET A 118 2.09 -1.89 18.52
C MET A 118 1.27 -0.93 19.41
N ASP A 119 1.87 0.07 20.04
CA ASP A 119 1.18 1.03 20.91
C ASP A 119 0.35 2.08 20.16
N SER A 120 0.55 2.22 18.84
CA SER A 120 0.00 3.30 18.03
C SER A 120 -0.70 2.80 16.75
N SER A 121 -1.47 1.71 16.87
CA SER A 121 -2.14 1.01 15.76
C SER A 121 -3.22 1.82 15.01
N SER A 122 -3.73 2.91 15.59
CA SER A 122 -4.85 3.69 15.02
C SER A 122 -4.44 5.09 14.56
N VAL A 123 -3.14 5.34 14.39
CA VAL A 123 -2.64 6.64 13.90
C VAL A 123 -3.03 6.86 12.45
N SER A 124 -3.39 8.10 12.13
CA SER A 124 -3.73 8.55 10.78
C SER A 124 -2.85 9.73 10.39
N ASN A 125 -2.76 10.04 9.10
CA ASN A 125 -2.02 11.21 8.61
C ASN A 125 -0.52 11.18 9.00
N ARG A 126 0.13 10.01 8.97
CA ARG A 126 1.54 9.86 9.32
C ARG A 126 2.40 9.42 8.13
N LEU A 127 3.64 9.91 8.12
CA LEU A 127 4.71 9.43 7.26
C LEU A 127 5.77 8.71 8.11
N TYR A 128 6.08 7.46 7.74
CA TYR A 128 7.16 6.66 8.32
C TYR A 128 8.09 6.23 7.18
N ILE A 129 9.37 6.60 7.26
CA ILE A 129 10.42 6.05 6.39
C ILE A 129 11.52 5.51 7.29
N ASP A 130 11.65 4.19 7.31
CA ASP A 130 12.69 3.47 8.03
C ASP A 130 12.80 2.03 7.49
N ILE A 131 13.75 1.24 7.98
CA ILE A 131 13.94 -0.17 7.69
C ILE A 131 13.84 -1.06 8.94
N GLU A 132 13.44 -0.48 10.08
CA GLU A 132 13.21 -1.17 11.34
C GLU A 132 11.94 -0.66 12.04
N GLU A 133 11.35 -1.51 12.89
CA GLU A 133 10.22 -1.14 13.75
C GLU A 133 10.73 -0.31 14.94
N THR A 134 10.46 1.00 14.95
CA THR A 134 10.98 1.92 15.97
C THR A 134 10.04 3.11 16.20
N ASN A 135 10.08 3.67 17.41
CA ASN A 135 9.39 4.93 17.75
C ASN A 135 10.15 6.19 17.27
N ALA A 136 11.34 6.01 16.69
CA ALA A 136 12.17 7.07 16.14
C ALA A 136 12.58 6.74 14.69
N PRO A 137 11.63 6.73 13.74
CA PRO A 137 11.94 6.36 12.36
C PRO A 137 12.90 7.38 11.73
N LEU A 138 13.77 6.99 10.80
CA LEU A 138 14.72 7.92 10.15
C LEU A 138 14.05 9.22 9.69
N ILE A 139 12.89 9.10 9.02
CA ILE A 139 12.00 10.23 8.72
C ILE A 139 10.62 9.93 9.28
N TYR A 140 10.12 10.87 10.08
CA TYR A 140 8.76 10.91 10.59
C TYR A 140 8.05 12.15 10.05
N GLY A 141 6.76 12.04 9.75
CA GLY A 141 5.94 13.20 9.42
C GLY A 141 4.51 13.09 9.90
N GLU A 142 3.88 14.26 10.07
CA GLU A 142 2.47 14.43 10.41
C GLU A 142 1.86 15.36 9.37
N PHE A 143 1.00 14.81 8.49
CA PHE A 143 0.39 15.58 7.41
C PHE A 143 -0.66 16.57 7.92
N ASP A 144 -1.28 16.27 9.07
CA ASP A 144 -2.28 17.11 9.73
C ASP A 144 -1.68 18.32 10.46
N ASN A 145 -0.39 18.25 10.82
CA ASN A 145 0.32 19.30 11.54
C ASN A 145 1.43 19.97 10.70
N ASP A 146 1.50 19.68 9.41
CA ASP A 146 2.56 20.14 8.51
C ASP A 146 3.97 19.95 9.10
N PHE A 147 4.20 18.80 9.74
CA PHE A 147 5.41 18.54 10.52
C PHE A 147 6.25 17.42 9.89
N VAL A 148 7.57 17.64 9.82
CA VAL A 148 8.55 16.63 9.43
C VAL A 148 9.69 16.63 10.43
N ARG A 149 10.08 15.43 10.89
CA ARG A 149 11.20 15.18 11.79
C ARG A 149 12.20 14.23 11.15
N ILE A 150 13.48 14.58 11.24
CA ILE A 150 14.61 13.74 10.85
C ILE A 150 15.26 13.23 12.14
N ASN A 151 15.22 11.92 12.38
CA ASN A 151 15.84 11.30 13.57
C ASN A 151 17.33 10.94 13.33
N GLY A 152 18.02 11.76 12.53
CA GLY A 152 19.42 11.59 12.14
C GLY A 152 20.06 12.91 11.69
N THR A 153 21.20 12.84 11.01
CA THR A 153 21.87 14.03 10.46
C THR A 153 21.15 14.50 9.19
N PHE A 154 20.78 15.78 9.14
CA PHE A 154 20.30 16.43 7.92
C PHE A 154 21.41 17.29 7.31
N GLU A 155 22.00 16.82 6.21
CA GLU A 155 23.05 17.53 5.47
C GLU A 155 22.45 18.22 4.23
N VAL A 156 22.68 19.53 4.10
CA VAL A 156 22.27 20.33 2.93
C VAL A 156 23.51 20.89 2.25
N THR A 157 23.80 20.41 1.04
CA THR A 157 25.05 20.73 0.32
C THR A 157 24.99 22.00 -0.54
N ALA A 158 23.78 22.51 -0.81
CA ALA A 158 23.58 23.75 -1.53
C ALA A 158 23.30 24.91 -0.56
N GLY A 159 22.04 25.20 -0.28
CA GLY A 159 21.65 26.24 0.66
C GLY A 159 20.28 25.95 1.26
N LEU A 160 20.12 26.34 2.52
CA LEU A 160 18.83 26.32 3.22
C LEU A 160 18.22 27.73 3.11
N THR A 161 17.18 27.89 2.29
CA THR A 161 16.33 29.08 2.37
C THR A 161 15.50 28.96 3.64
N ASN A 162 15.79 29.81 4.63
CA ASN A 162 15.00 29.89 5.85
C ASN A 162 14.02 31.08 5.73
N PRO A 163 12.84 30.90 5.13
CA PRO A 163 11.82 31.94 5.10
C PRO A 163 11.44 32.28 6.54
N SER A 164 11.90 33.44 7.00
CA SER A 164 11.69 33.88 8.37
C SER A 164 10.44 34.76 8.42
N SER A 165 9.43 34.32 9.17
CA SER A 165 8.14 35.00 9.33
C SER A 165 8.32 36.44 9.78
N VAL A 166 7.72 37.39 9.07
CA VAL A 166 7.73 38.82 9.45
C VAL A 166 6.97 39.06 10.75
N TYR A 167 6.00 38.20 11.09
CA TYR A 167 5.22 38.30 12.32
C TYR A 167 5.96 37.81 13.58
N LEU A 168 7.07 37.07 13.43
CA LEU A 168 7.92 36.65 14.55
C LEU A 168 9.18 37.52 14.69
N LYS A 169 9.25 38.58 13.89
CA LYS A 169 10.37 39.51 13.80
C LYS A 169 10.04 40.82 14.49
N GLU A 170 9.71 40.74 15.76
CA GLU A 170 9.52 41.94 16.56
C GLU A 170 10.86 42.32 17.19
N ARG A 171 11.28 43.58 17.05
CA ARG A 171 12.47 44.19 17.69
C ARG A 171 13.83 43.91 17.05
N PHE A 172 13.96 44.08 15.74
CA PHE A 172 15.30 44.35 15.19
C PHE A 172 15.75 45.75 15.61
N SER A 173 16.74 45.82 16.49
CA SER A 173 17.49 47.05 16.67
C SER A 173 18.39 47.28 15.46
N PRO A 174 18.56 48.54 15.01
CA PRO A 174 19.62 48.88 14.07
C PRO A 174 20.96 48.39 14.61
N VAL A 175 21.80 47.86 13.71
CA VAL A 175 23.21 47.62 14.04
C VAL A 175 23.87 48.99 14.19
N ASP A 176 24.44 49.28 15.37
CA ASP A 176 25.18 50.52 15.57
C ASP A 176 26.46 50.48 14.72
N LEU A 177 26.60 51.46 13.82
CA LEU A 177 27.72 51.56 12.89
C LEU A 177 28.72 52.59 13.45
N THR A 178 29.38 52.24 14.55
CA THR A 178 30.58 52.94 15.03
C THR A 178 31.83 52.36 14.40
#